data_AF-A0A9W8H4P5-F1
#
_entry.id   AF-A0A9W8H4P5-F1
#
_cell.length_a   1.000
_cell.length_b   1.000
_cell.length_c   1.000
_cell.angle_alpha   90.00
_cell.angle_beta   90.00
_cell.angle_gamma   90.00
#
_symmetry.space_group_name_H-M   'P 1'
#
loop_
_entity.id
_entity.type
_entity.pdbx_description
1 polymer ?
#
loop_
_entity_poly.entity_id
_entity_poly.type
_entity_poly.pdbx_seq_one_letter_code
_entity_poly.pdbx_strand_id
1 'polypeptide(L)'
;MGSLLSLLRGGSASGNAAQLTRQSKDGQSPTRFSKQFNEFICNLGDTRSAECVEEGFPEGSRILRTGRELLGRVRGYQDGSNEVRLAISQPTPENEEAAWRKIGPSVALLRECYEFAQDVERIIPGILGELCSGGGGGGGGDRDAGRADRNRMLARLLADLMQNAFAFDVLKSSTPAIQNDFSYYRRTLGRISKCADPEIARFSMGHDVSNQMSLFYAYHNPMVKTVIDAATRCAQESDGAAAVVDCLAALAAGSLGAVKHGRADGAASERMCVLVLVTSCVLYDWIAAGGLGDARSAIDAKAVLAAVGERPLVEGTAADKVLRANCRTLR
;
A
#
# COMPACT_ATOMS: atom_id res chain seq x y z
N MET A 1 -76.53 14.82 -2.09
CA MET A 1 -75.23 14.85 -2.80
C MET A 1 -74.61 16.21 -2.51
N GLY A 2 -73.82 16.41 -1.47
CA GLY A 2 -72.79 15.52 -0.95
C GLY A 2 -71.44 16.16 -1.27
N SER A 3 -70.96 16.96 -0.32
CA SER A 3 -69.56 17.24 0.01
C SER A 3 -68.56 17.51 -1.12
N LEU A 4 -68.06 18.76 -1.24
CA LEU A 4 -66.63 19.05 -1.52
C LEU A 4 -66.25 20.56 -1.60
N LEU A 5 -66.88 21.47 -0.85
CA LEU A 5 -66.47 22.90 -0.86
C LEU A 5 -66.58 23.60 0.51
N SER A 6 -66.05 23.02 1.59
CA SER A 6 -66.04 23.68 2.91
C SER A 6 -64.74 23.61 3.70
N LEU A 7 -63.57 23.47 3.05
CA LEU A 7 -62.28 23.42 3.77
C LEU A 7 -61.23 24.40 3.22
N LEU A 8 -61.65 25.60 2.84
CA LEU A 8 -60.77 26.73 2.58
C LEU A 8 -61.16 27.92 3.46
N ARG A 9 -60.66 27.92 4.71
CA ARG A 9 -60.13 29.09 5.46
C ARG A 9 -60.06 28.80 6.98
N GLY A 10 -58.87 29.02 7.54
CA GLY A 10 -58.69 29.47 8.92
C GLY A 10 -58.18 28.42 9.90
N GLY A 11 -56.93 28.58 10.34
CA GLY A 11 -56.38 27.82 11.47
C GLY A 11 -54.87 27.88 11.57
N SER A 12 -54.33 29.05 11.92
CA SER A 12 -52.93 29.21 12.32
C SER A 12 -52.66 28.49 13.64
N ALA A 13 -51.70 27.56 13.65
CA ALA A 13 -51.02 27.13 14.87
C ALA A 13 -49.54 26.95 14.57
N SER A 14 -48.74 27.87 15.10
CA SER A 14 -47.30 27.77 15.24
C SER A 14 -46.93 26.56 16.08
N GLY A 15 -46.01 25.73 15.61
CA GLY A 15 -45.40 24.70 16.44
C GLY A 15 -44.92 23.51 15.61
N ASN A 16 -43.62 23.24 15.69
CA ASN A 16 -42.94 22.02 15.22
C ASN A 16 -42.60 21.91 13.73
N ALA A 17 -41.81 22.87 13.25
CA ALA A 17 -40.89 22.68 12.11
C ALA A 17 -39.47 22.26 12.55
N ALA A 18 -39.29 21.80 13.79
CA ALA A 18 -37.97 21.53 14.40
C ALA A 18 -37.78 20.08 14.88
N GLN A 19 -38.51 19.10 14.33
CA GLN A 19 -38.48 17.74 14.86
C GLN A 19 -38.47 16.60 13.83
N LEU A 20 -37.90 16.86 12.65
CA LEU A 20 -37.64 15.83 11.63
C LEU A 20 -36.19 15.85 11.09
N THR A 21 -35.23 16.36 11.86
CA THR A 21 -33.82 16.41 11.45
C THR A 21 -32.84 16.04 12.57
N ARG A 22 -33.18 14.99 13.34
CA ARG A 22 -32.22 14.29 14.20
C ARG A 22 -32.53 12.79 14.22
N GLN A 23 -32.27 12.13 13.11
CA GLN A 23 -32.01 10.70 13.10
C GLN A 23 -30.69 10.46 12.35
N SER A 24 -29.74 9.94 13.11
CA SER A 24 -28.57 9.15 12.69
C SER A 24 -27.76 9.63 11.48
N LYS A 25 -26.60 10.22 11.77
CA LYS A 25 -25.45 10.28 10.87
C LYS A 25 -24.56 9.02 10.99
N ASP A 26 -25.12 7.87 11.32
CA ASP A 26 -24.45 6.56 11.25
C ASP A 26 -25.03 5.78 10.07
N GLY A 27 -24.78 6.30 8.86
CA GLY A 27 -25.35 5.82 7.61
C GLY A 27 -24.32 5.19 6.67
N GLN A 28 -23.47 4.29 7.16
CA GLN A 28 -22.86 3.29 6.29
C GLN A 28 -23.81 2.10 6.25
N SER A 29 -24.50 1.91 5.13
CA SER A 29 -25.14 0.61 4.86
C SER A 29 -24.05 -0.46 4.98
N PRO A 30 -24.27 -1.53 5.76
CA PRO A 30 -23.26 -2.56 5.94
C PRO A 30 -22.93 -3.16 4.57
N THR A 31 -21.70 -2.95 4.11
CA THR A 31 -21.23 -3.56 2.87
C THR A 31 -21.28 -5.09 3.00
N ARG A 32 -21.35 -5.78 1.86
CA ARG A 32 -21.32 -7.25 1.75
C ARG A 32 -20.25 -7.91 2.63
N PHE A 33 -19.13 -7.22 2.84
CA PHE A 33 -17.96 -7.68 3.59
C PHE A 33 -17.87 -7.15 5.04
N SER A 34 -18.76 -6.26 5.47
CA SER A 34 -18.67 -5.62 6.79
C SER A 34 -18.72 -6.61 7.95
N LYS A 35 -19.55 -7.66 7.87
CA LYS A 35 -19.60 -8.72 8.89
C LYS A 35 -18.34 -9.59 8.87
N GLN A 36 -17.82 -9.88 7.69
CA GLN A 36 -16.66 -10.76 7.47
C GLN A 36 -15.37 -10.25 8.10
N PHE A 37 -15.18 -8.93 8.17
CA PHE A 37 -13.93 -8.34 8.68
C PHE A 37 -14.02 -7.93 10.15
N ASN A 38 -15.21 -7.54 10.64
CA ASN A 38 -15.39 -7.16 12.05
C ASN A 38 -14.99 -8.26 13.04
N GLU A 39 -15.02 -9.53 12.63
CA GLU A 39 -14.67 -10.69 13.47
C GLU A 39 -13.18 -10.77 13.81
N PHE A 40 -12.29 -10.20 12.99
CA PHE A 40 -10.84 -10.36 13.20
C PHE A 40 -10.03 -9.07 13.20
N ILE A 41 -10.55 -7.95 12.67
CA ILE A 41 -9.78 -6.71 12.50
C ILE A 41 -9.10 -6.26 13.81
N CYS A 42 -9.76 -6.45 14.96
CA CYS A 42 -9.25 -6.00 16.25
C CYS A 42 -7.99 -6.75 16.72
N ASN A 43 -7.72 -7.95 16.18
CA ASN A 43 -6.64 -8.84 16.64
C ASN A 43 -5.53 -9.03 15.59
N LEU A 44 -5.54 -8.24 14.50
CA LEU A 44 -4.57 -8.36 13.41
C LEU A 44 -3.10 -8.22 13.82
N GLY A 45 -2.82 -7.67 15.01
CA GLY A 45 -1.47 -7.51 15.53
C GLY A 45 -0.92 -8.70 16.31
N ASP A 46 -1.73 -9.74 16.55
CA ASP A 46 -1.31 -10.90 17.34
C ASP A 46 -0.26 -11.77 16.62
N THR A 47 0.53 -12.52 17.40
CA THR A 47 1.58 -13.40 16.86
C THR A 47 1.00 -14.52 16.00
N ARG A 48 -0.18 -15.03 16.38
CA ARG A 48 -0.92 -16.05 15.62
C ARG A 48 -1.20 -15.59 14.20
N SER A 49 -1.57 -14.31 13.97
CA SER A 49 -1.80 -13.78 12.63
C SER A 49 -0.54 -13.82 11.76
N ALA A 50 0.65 -13.62 12.35
CA ALA A 50 1.91 -13.71 11.62
C ALA A 50 2.26 -15.18 11.27
N GLU A 51 2.10 -16.10 12.23
CA GLU A 51 2.30 -17.54 12.01
C GLU A 51 1.36 -18.09 10.92
N CYS A 52 0.10 -17.66 10.92
CA CYS A 52 -0.87 -18.05 9.89
C CYS A 52 -0.45 -17.62 8.47
N VAL A 53 0.31 -16.53 8.29
CA VAL A 53 0.85 -16.14 6.98
C VAL A 53 1.91 -17.12 6.51
N GLU A 54 2.77 -17.61 7.42
CA GLU A 54 3.81 -18.58 7.08
C GLU A 54 3.22 -19.92 6.62
N GLU A 55 2.17 -20.38 7.30
CA GLU A 55 1.50 -21.65 6.99
C GLU A 55 0.55 -21.53 5.78
N GLY A 56 -0.24 -20.44 5.72
CA GLY A 56 -1.33 -20.29 4.76
C GLY A 56 -0.91 -19.66 3.43
N PHE A 57 0.23 -18.95 3.37
CA PHE A 57 0.73 -18.33 2.15
C PHE A 57 2.29 -18.32 2.12
N PRO A 58 2.95 -19.48 1.97
CA PRO A 58 4.40 -19.62 2.14
C PRO A 58 5.23 -18.73 1.20
N GLU A 59 4.76 -18.54 -0.03
CA GLU A 59 5.42 -17.66 -1.00
C GLU A 59 5.43 -16.20 -0.54
N GLY A 60 4.31 -15.68 -0.03
CA GLY A 60 4.22 -14.32 0.47
C GLY A 60 5.04 -14.13 1.75
N SER A 61 5.12 -15.14 2.63
CA SER A 61 6.03 -15.12 3.78
C SER A 61 7.50 -15.00 3.34
N ARG A 62 7.92 -15.77 2.32
CA ARG A 62 9.26 -15.65 1.74
C ARG A 62 9.53 -14.24 1.21
N ILE A 63 8.60 -13.69 0.42
CA ILE A 63 8.71 -12.34 -0.15
C ILE A 63 8.79 -11.29 0.98
N LEU A 64 7.96 -11.39 2.02
CA LEU A 64 8.02 -10.48 3.17
C LEU A 64 9.37 -10.48 3.86
N ARG A 65 9.98 -11.66 4.06
CA ARG A 65 11.30 -11.80 4.66
C ARG A 65 12.37 -11.14 3.80
N THR A 66 12.39 -11.44 2.49
CA THR A 66 13.29 -10.80 1.53
C THR A 66 13.15 -9.28 1.58
N GLY A 67 11.92 -8.76 1.60
CA GLY A 67 11.67 -7.32 1.69
C GLY A 67 12.27 -6.69 2.95
N ARG A 68 12.12 -7.33 4.12
CA ARG A 68 12.70 -6.84 5.39
C ARG A 68 14.23 -6.83 5.38
N GLU A 69 14.85 -7.87 4.80
CA GLU A 69 16.30 -7.96 4.64
C GLU A 69 16.84 -6.87 3.70
N LEU A 70 16.18 -6.68 2.54
CA LEU A 70 16.53 -5.63 1.58
C LEU A 70 16.39 -4.24 2.20
N LEU A 71 15.31 -3.97 2.95
CA LEU A 71 15.16 -2.70 3.67
C LEU A 71 16.30 -2.46 4.66
N GLY A 72 16.75 -3.50 5.38
CA GLY A 72 17.93 -3.40 6.24
C GLY A 72 19.17 -2.93 5.48
N ARG A 73 19.40 -3.47 4.28
CA ARG A 73 20.52 -3.09 3.41
C ARG A 73 20.38 -1.70 2.80
N VAL A 74 19.16 -1.32 2.39
CA VAL A 74 18.87 0.02 1.85
C VAL A 74 19.04 1.12 2.90
N ARG A 75 18.71 0.87 4.18
CA ARG A 75 19.01 1.83 5.27
C ARG A 75 20.50 2.13 5.41
N GLY A 76 21.35 1.15 5.09
CA GLY A 76 22.80 1.27 5.10
C GLY A 76 23.42 1.62 3.74
N TYR A 77 22.65 2.17 2.80
CA TYR A 77 23.09 2.43 1.43
C TYR A 77 24.40 3.22 1.41
N GLN A 78 25.43 2.64 0.80
CA GLN A 78 26.74 3.26 0.66
C GLN A 78 26.76 4.08 -0.63
N ASP A 79 26.67 5.41 -0.50
CA ASP A 79 26.75 6.29 -1.66
C ASP A 79 28.15 6.35 -2.25
N GLY A 80 28.23 6.47 -3.58
CA GLY A 80 29.47 6.69 -4.33
C GLY A 80 29.66 8.13 -4.79
N SER A 81 29.01 9.09 -4.13
CA SER A 81 28.90 10.47 -4.64
C SER A 81 30.25 11.13 -4.88
N ASN A 82 31.24 10.83 -4.01
CA ASN A 82 32.58 11.41 -4.10
C ASN A 82 33.36 10.83 -5.28
N GLU A 83 33.38 9.51 -5.42
CA GLU A 83 34.08 8.78 -6.47
C GLU A 83 33.44 9.09 -7.83
N VAL A 84 32.10 9.11 -7.91
CA VAL A 84 31.35 9.51 -9.10
C VAL A 84 31.66 10.95 -9.50
N ARG A 85 31.66 11.89 -8.55
CA ARG A 85 32.00 13.30 -8.83
C ARG A 85 33.44 13.43 -9.32
N LEU A 86 34.38 12.72 -8.71
CA LEU A 86 35.78 12.73 -9.13
C LEU A 86 35.91 12.19 -10.56
N ALA A 87 35.33 11.03 -10.85
CA ALA A 87 35.35 10.41 -12.17
C ALA A 87 34.68 11.27 -13.26
N ILE A 88 33.64 12.03 -12.92
CA ILE A 88 33.03 12.99 -13.85
C ILE A 88 33.94 14.20 -14.08
N SER A 89 34.55 14.75 -13.03
CA SER A 89 35.40 15.94 -13.13
C SER A 89 36.77 15.67 -13.75
N GLN A 90 37.29 14.45 -13.57
CA GLN A 90 38.61 13.99 -14.00
C GLN A 90 38.47 12.56 -14.57
N PRO A 91 38.06 12.41 -15.84
CA PRO A 91 37.73 11.12 -16.45
C PRO A 91 39.01 10.36 -16.84
N THR A 92 39.76 9.87 -15.86
CA THR A 92 40.87 8.92 -16.06
C THR A 92 40.38 7.49 -15.82
N PRO A 93 41.00 6.46 -16.44
CA PRO A 93 40.65 5.06 -16.21
C PRO A 93 40.64 4.69 -14.72
N GLU A 94 41.59 5.20 -13.95
CA GLU A 94 41.73 4.91 -12.52
C GLU A 94 40.55 5.48 -11.72
N ASN A 95 40.13 6.71 -12.04
CA ASN A 95 38.99 7.35 -11.38
C ASN A 95 37.66 6.68 -11.76
N GLU A 96 37.49 6.30 -13.03
CA GLU A 96 36.30 5.55 -13.47
C GLU A 96 36.21 4.19 -12.79
N GLU A 97 37.31 3.42 -12.75
CA GLU A 97 37.34 2.12 -12.08
C GLU A 97 37.10 2.24 -10.57
N ALA A 98 37.65 3.28 -9.93
CA ALA A 98 37.37 3.56 -8.52
C ALA A 98 35.87 3.83 -8.28
N ALA A 99 35.24 4.63 -9.14
CA ALA A 99 33.80 4.89 -9.08
C ALA A 99 32.99 3.61 -9.32
N TRP A 100 33.34 2.80 -10.32
CA TRP A 100 32.63 1.54 -10.61
C TRP A 100 32.75 0.55 -9.46
N ARG A 101 33.94 0.41 -8.87
CA ARG A 101 34.18 -0.45 -7.71
C ARG A 101 33.37 0.00 -6.50
N LYS A 102 33.23 1.31 -6.31
CA LYS A 102 32.43 1.90 -5.22
C LYS A 102 30.93 1.67 -5.39
N ILE A 103 30.38 1.97 -6.57
CA ILE A 103 28.92 1.92 -6.80
C ILE A 103 28.40 0.52 -7.17
N GLY A 104 29.26 -0.37 -7.67
CA GLY A 104 28.87 -1.71 -8.12
C GLY A 104 28.02 -2.50 -7.12
N PRO A 105 28.45 -2.64 -5.85
CA PRO A 105 27.65 -3.30 -4.80
C PRO A 105 26.30 -2.61 -4.56
N SER A 106 26.28 -1.27 -4.58
CA SER A 106 25.06 -0.49 -4.41
C SER A 106 24.09 -0.69 -5.57
N VAL A 107 24.58 -0.75 -6.81
CA VAL A 107 23.77 -1.06 -8.01
C VAL A 107 23.24 -2.49 -7.99
N ALA A 108 24.02 -3.46 -7.50
CA ALA A 108 23.54 -4.83 -7.30
C ALA A 108 22.38 -4.88 -6.30
N LEU A 109 22.49 -4.17 -5.16
CA LEU A 109 21.38 -4.01 -4.22
C LEU A 109 20.14 -3.38 -4.88
N LEU A 110 20.31 -2.34 -5.70
CA LEU A 110 19.19 -1.73 -6.43
C LEU A 110 18.53 -2.70 -7.40
N ARG A 111 19.29 -3.62 -8.01
CA ARG A 111 18.74 -4.67 -8.85
C ARG A 111 17.91 -5.65 -8.03
N GLU A 112 18.42 -6.13 -6.91
CA GLU A 112 17.66 -7.03 -6.02
C GLU A 112 16.37 -6.39 -5.52
N CYS A 113 16.38 -5.08 -5.24
CA CYS A 113 15.16 -4.34 -4.88
C CYS A 113 14.16 -4.29 -6.06
N TYR A 114 14.63 -4.07 -7.28
CA TYR A 114 13.75 -4.10 -8.46
C TYR A 114 13.14 -5.49 -8.69
N GLU A 115 13.93 -6.55 -8.57
CA GLU A 115 13.48 -7.94 -8.68
C GLU A 115 12.46 -8.28 -7.58
N PHE A 116 12.69 -7.81 -6.34
CA PHE A 116 11.71 -7.93 -5.26
C PHE A 116 10.39 -7.23 -5.59
N ALA A 117 10.42 -6.05 -6.23
CA ALA A 117 9.19 -5.37 -6.67
C ALA A 117 8.37 -6.25 -7.64
N GLN A 118 9.03 -6.96 -8.55
CA GLN A 118 8.37 -7.87 -9.49
C GLN A 118 7.76 -9.08 -8.77
N ASP A 119 8.42 -9.61 -7.74
CA ASP A 119 7.87 -10.67 -6.90
C ASP A 119 6.62 -10.21 -6.14
N VAL A 120 6.63 -8.99 -5.60
CA VAL A 120 5.45 -8.38 -4.97
C VAL A 120 4.33 -8.24 -6.00
N GLU A 121 4.61 -7.65 -7.16
CA GLU A 121 3.64 -7.46 -8.26
C GLU A 121 2.90 -8.74 -8.62
N ARG A 122 3.63 -9.86 -8.67
CA ARG A 122 3.10 -11.17 -9.06
C ARG A 122 2.09 -11.76 -8.07
N ILE A 123 2.24 -11.50 -6.78
CA ILE A 123 1.39 -12.12 -5.75
C ILE A 123 0.15 -11.28 -5.38
N ILE A 124 0.14 -9.98 -5.70
CA ILE A 124 -1.00 -9.08 -5.41
C ILE A 124 -2.33 -9.60 -5.98
N PRO A 125 -2.42 -10.06 -7.25
CA PRO A 125 -3.69 -10.56 -7.78
C PRO A 125 -4.24 -11.77 -7.02
N GLY A 126 -3.38 -12.68 -6.57
CA GLY A 126 -3.78 -13.85 -5.78
C GLY A 126 -4.35 -13.45 -4.41
N ILE A 127 -3.68 -12.51 -3.73
CA ILE A 127 -4.13 -11.99 -2.43
C ILE A 127 -5.50 -11.30 -2.56
N LEU A 128 -5.64 -10.40 -3.54
CA LEU A 128 -6.89 -9.65 -3.74
C LEU A 128 -8.02 -10.55 -4.24
N GLY A 129 -7.74 -11.47 -5.16
CA GLY A 129 -8.73 -12.42 -5.68
C GLY A 129 -9.35 -13.25 -4.55
N GLU A 130 -8.53 -13.77 -3.64
CA GLU A 130 -9.02 -14.53 -2.49
C GLU A 130 -9.78 -13.66 -1.48
N LEU A 131 -9.23 -12.50 -1.10
CA LEU A 131 -9.90 -11.56 -0.17
C LEU A 131 -11.29 -11.14 -0.67
N CYS A 132 -11.44 -10.95 -1.99
CA CYS A 132 -12.67 -10.44 -2.61
C CYS A 132 -13.66 -11.55 -3.01
N SER A 133 -13.23 -12.81 -3.11
CA SER A 133 -14.05 -13.94 -3.57
C SER A 133 -15.22 -14.30 -2.62
N GLY A 134 -15.18 -13.84 -1.37
CA GLY A 134 -16.02 -14.40 -0.32
C GLY A 134 -17.45 -13.85 -0.20
N GLY A 135 -17.81 -12.71 -0.78
CA GLY A 135 -19.02 -12.00 -0.32
C GLY A 135 -20.38 -12.74 -0.46
N GLY A 136 -20.45 -13.94 -1.06
CA GLY A 136 -21.70 -14.66 -1.31
C GLY A 136 -21.79 -15.98 -0.53
N GLY A 137 -22.81 -16.11 0.31
CA GLY A 137 -23.34 -17.43 0.71
C GLY A 137 -23.09 -17.80 2.17
N GLY A 138 -24.17 -17.87 2.95
CA GLY A 138 -24.19 -18.43 4.30
C GLY A 138 -23.94 -19.94 4.29
N GLY A 139 -22.82 -20.36 4.88
CA GLY A 139 -22.49 -21.76 5.12
C GLY A 139 -21.99 -21.91 6.55
N GLY A 140 -22.68 -22.75 7.34
CA GLY A 140 -22.55 -22.91 8.80
C GLY A 140 -21.15 -22.78 9.45
N GLY A 141 -21.18 -22.46 10.74
CA GLY A 141 -20.12 -21.80 11.52
C GLY A 141 -18.67 -22.30 11.44
N ASP A 142 -18.41 -23.56 11.08
CA ASP A 142 -17.03 -24.07 10.93
C ASP A 142 -16.39 -23.61 9.60
N ARG A 143 -17.20 -23.47 8.54
CA ARG A 143 -16.75 -22.88 7.26
C ARG A 143 -16.56 -21.37 7.35
N ASP A 144 -17.31 -20.71 8.21
CA ASP A 144 -17.18 -19.27 8.47
C ASP A 144 -15.90 -18.96 9.27
N ALA A 145 -15.57 -19.78 10.28
CA ALA A 145 -14.35 -19.61 11.09
C ALA A 145 -13.06 -19.78 10.28
N GLY A 146 -12.92 -20.87 9.51
CA GLY A 146 -11.73 -21.08 8.67
C GLY A 146 -11.54 -20.00 7.59
N ARG A 147 -12.65 -19.43 7.12
CA ARG A 147 -12.63 -18.31 6.18
C ARG A 147 -12.21 -17.00 6.84
N ALA A 148 -12.67 -16.71 8.06
CA ALA A 148 -12.25 -15.53 8.82
C ALA A 148 -10.74 -15.55 9.07
N ASP A 149 -10.18 -16.71 9.44
CA ASP A 149 -8.73 -16.89 9.63
C ASP A 149 -7.94 -16.68 8.32
N ARG A 150 -8.42 -17.21 7.19
CA ARG A 150 -7.80 -16.95 5.88
C ARG A 150 -7.82 -15.47 5.49
N ASN A 151 -8.95 -14.79 5.68
CA ASN A 151 -9.05 -13.35 5.38
C ASN A 151 -8.16 -12.50 6.29
N ARG A 152 -8.07 -12.86 7.57
CA ARG A 152 -7.17 -12.22 8.53
C ARG A 152 -5.73 -12.31 8.06
N MET A 153 -5.30 -13.52 7.71
CA MET A 153 -3.97 -13.80 7.17
C MET A 153 -3.68 -12.97 5.90
N LEU A 154 -4.59 -12.96 4.93
CA LEU A 154 -4.40 -12.23 3.68
C LEU A 154 -4.39 -10.70 3.88
N ALA A 155 -5.27 -10.18 4.73
CA ALA A 155 -5.31 -8.75 5.06
C ALA A 155 -4.01 -8.31 5.75
N ARG A 156 -3.49 -9.15 6.65
CA ARG A 156 -2.19 -8.96 7.31
C ARG A 156 -1.05 -8.98 6.29
N LEU A 157 -1.00 -9.99 5.42
CA LEU A 157 0.02 -10.12 4.37
C LEU A 157 0.03 -8.90 3.45
N LEU A 158 -1.14 -8.46 2.97
CA LEU A 158 -1.27 -7.27 2.13
C LEU A 158 -0.73 -6.02 2.83
N ALA A 159 -1.08 -5.84 4.11
CA ALA A 159 -0.62 -4.72 4.92
C ALA A 159 0.91 -4.76 5.13
N ASP A 160 1.48 -5.91 5.50
CA ASP A 160 2.93 -6.05 5.70
C ASP A 160 3.71 -5.82 4.37
N LEU A 161 3.19 -6.27 3.22
CA LEU A 161 3.78 -5.99 1.91
C LEU A 161 3.78 -4.49 1.60
N MET A 162 2.65 -3.82 1.86
CA MET A 162 2.55 -2.37 1.71
C MET A 162 3.42 -1.61 2.70
N GLN A 163 3.60 -2.11 3.93
CA GLN A 163 4.55 -1.52 4.88
C GLN A 163 5.98 -1.55 4.34
N ASN A 164 6.40 -2.68 3.76
CA ASN A 164 7.70 -2.78 3.12
C ASN A 164 7.82 -1.81 1.93
N ALA A 165 6.77 -1.70 1.11
CA ALA A 165 6.74 -0.76 -0.01
C ALA A 165 6.85 0.70 0.44
N PHE A 166 6.06 1.11 1.45
CA PHE A 166 6.15 2.46 2.02
C PHE A 166 7.54 2.74 2.60
N ALA A 167 8.12 1.79 3.33
CA ALA A 167 9.45 1.94 3.93
C ALA A 167 10.51 2.16 2.85
N PHE A 168 10.47 1.35 1.80
CA PHE A 168 11.41 1.47 0.69
C PHE A 168 11.30 2.84 0.02
N ASP A 169 10.08 3.30 -0.26
CA ASP A 169 9.85 4.55 -0.97
C ASP A 169 10.25 5.77 -0.12
N VAL A 170 10.06 5.72 1.21
CA VAL A 170 10.58 6.75 2.14
C VAL A 170 12.12 6.76 2.15
N LEU A 171 12.76 5.59 2.23
CA LEU A 171 14.22 5.50 2.20
C LEU A 171 14.78 5.97 0.85
N LYS A 172 14.15 5.60 -0.25
CA LYS A 172 14.55 6.00 -1.60
C LYS A 172 14.40 7.50 -1.81
N SER A 173 13.31 8.09 -1.35
CA SER A 173 13.07 9.53 -1.49
C SER A 173 13.98 10.38 -0.60
N SER A 174 14.41 9.85 0.56
CA SER A 174 15.39 10.50 1.45
C SER A 174 16.85 10.26 1.07
N THR A 175 17.13 9.42 0.07
CA THR A 175 18.49 9.07 -0.37
C THR A 175 18.72 9.42 -1.85
N PRO A 176 19.02 10.70 -2.19
CA PRO A 176 19.24 11.13 -3.58
C PRO A 176 20.35 10.37 -4.32
N ALA A 177 21.34 9.85 -3.58
CA ALA A 177 22.44 9.07 -4.11
C ALA A 177 21.98 7.86 -4.94
N ILE A 178 20.87 7.21 -4.57
CA ILE A 178 20.33 6.05 -5.28
C ILE A 178 20.13 6.34 -6.78
N GLN A 179 19.52 7.49 -7.10
CA GLN A 179 19.27 7.87 -8.49
C GLN A 179 20.56 8.33 -9.18
N ASN A 180 21.43 9.04 -8.47
CA ASN A 180 22.67 9.57 -9.03
C ASN A 180 23.66 8.46 -9.41
N ASP A 181 23.89 7.53 -8.48
CA ASP A 181 24.80 6.40 -8.65
C ASP A 181 24.31 5.50 -9.79
N PHE A 182 23.02 5.17 -9.81
CA PHE A 182 22.43 4.36 -10.89
C PHE A 182 22.49 5.08 -12.26
N SER A 183 22.28 6.40 -12.28
CA SER A 183 22.39 7.20 -13.50
C SER A 183 23.83 7.28 -14.03
N TYR A 184 24.83 7.35 -13.16
CA TYR A 184 26.24 7.27 -13.56
C TYR A 184 26.57 5.86 -14.08
N TYR A 185 26.23 4.82 -13.33
CA TYR A 185 26.40 3.42 -13.73
C TYR A 185 25.86 3.15 -15.15
N ARG A 186 24.62 3.58 -15.45
CA ARG A 186 24.02 3.38 -16.78
C ARG A 186 24.80 4.08 -17.89
N ARG A 187 25.30 5.30 -17.65
CA ARG A 187 26.10 6.05 -18.64
C ARG A 187 27.44 5.39 -18.93
N THR A 188 27.99 4.66 -17.96
CA THR A 188 29.30 3.98 -18.08
C THR A 188 29.17 2.48 -18.29
N LEU A 189 27.96 1.92 -18.37
CA LEU A 189 27.70 0.49 -18.47
C LEU A 189 28.48 -0.18 -19.61
N GLY A 190 28.48 0.43 -20.80
CA GLY A 190 29.23 -0.10 -21.94
C GLY A 190 30.75 -0.16 -21.75
N ARG A 191 31.31 0.63 -20.82
CA ARG A 191 32.72 0.57 -20.41
C ARG A 191 32.92 -0.46 -19.29
N ILE A 192 32.02 -0.50 -18.31
CA ILE A 192 32.01 -1.51 -17.24
C ILE A 192 32.00 -2.93 -17.83
N SER A 193 31.17 -3.19 -18.85
CA SER A 193 31.08 -4.50 -19.51
C SER A 193 32.35 -4.92 -20.25
N LYS A 194 33.27 -3.98 -20.52
CA LYS A 194 34.56 -4.21 -21.20
C LYS A 194 35.74 -4.13 -20.23
N CYS A 195 35.50 -3.86 -18.95
CA CYS A 195 36.54 -3.76 -17.94
C CYS A 195 37.20 -5.14 -17.75
N ALA A 196 38.53 -5.16 -17.67
CA ALA A 196 39.29 -6.39 -17.45
C ALA A 196 39.27 -6.85 -15.99
N ASP A 197 38.93 -5.96 -15.04
CA ASP A 197 38.82 -6.27 -13.62
C ASP A 197 37.55 -7.12 -13.37
N PRO A 198 37.67 -8.40 -12.98
CA PRO A 198 36.53 -9.27 -12.74
C PRO A 198 35.65 -8.77 -11.57
N GLU A 199 36.22 -8.05 -10.60
CA GLU A 199 35.47 -7.51 -9.46
C GLU A 199 34.53 -6.38 -9.85
N ILE A 200 34.81 -5.70 -10.96
CA ILE A 200 33.95 -4.67 -11.56
C ILE A 200 33.01 -5.30 -12.58
N ALA A 201 33.53 -6.18 -13.44
CA ALA A 201 32.77 -6.80 -14.52
C ALA A 201 31.57 -7.62 -14.00
N ARG A 202 31.67 -8.22 -12.80
CA ARG A 202 30.55 -8.96 -12.17
C ARG A 202 29.30 -8.12 -11.92
N PHE A 203 29.43 -6.79 -11.84
CA PHE A 203 28.29 -5.89 -11.65
C PHE A 203 27.63 -5.49 -12.96
N SER A 204 28.24 -5.81 -14.11
CA SER A 204 27.67 -5.55 -15.43
C SER A 204 26.31 -6.25 -15.58
N MET A 205 25.32 -5.51 -16.08
CA MET A 205 23.97 -6.03 -16.33
C MET A 205 23.56 -5.76 -17.78
N GLY A 206 22.60 -6.52 -18.28
CA GLY A 206 22.03 -6.29 -19.62
C GLY A 206 21.39 -4.90 -19.72
N HIS A 207 21.49 -4.28 -20.90
CA HIS A 207 20.90 -2.96 -21.16
C HIS A 207 19.39 -2.92 -20.91
N ASP A 208 18.66 -4.00 -21.24
CA ASP A 208 17.21 -4.07 -21.06
C ASP A 208 16.81 -3.98 -19.58
N VAL A 209 17.46 -4.76 -18.72
CA VAL A 209 17.23 -4.72 -17.27
C VAL A 209 17.59 -3.35 -16.70
N SER A 210 18.70 -2.76 -17.13
CA SER A 210 19.10 -1.41 -16.70
C SER A 210 18.08 -0.34 -17.09
N ASN A 211 17.49 -0.45 -18.28
CA ASN A 211 16.43 0.45 -18.75
C ASN A 211 15.15 0.31 -17.94
N GLN A 212 14.71 -0.93 -17.66
CA GLN A 212 13.55 -1.18 -16.82
C GLN A 212 13.74 -0.65 -15.40
N MET A 213 14.90 -0.93 -14.79
CA MET A 213 15.26 -0.38 -13.49
C MET A 213 15.25 1.16 -13.50
N SER A 214 15.70 1.80 -14.58
CA SER A 214 15.66 3.25 -14.68
C SER A 214 14.24 3.81 -14.66
N LEU A 215 13.29 3.12 -15.31
CA LEU A 215 11.88 3.52 -15.28
C LEU A 215 11.30 3.34 -13.88
N PHE A 216 11.65 2.24 -13.21
CA PHE A 216 11.27 1.99 -11.82
C PHE A 216 11.77 3.12 -10.91
N TYR A 217 13.07 3.39 -10.87
CA TYR A 217 13.65 4.40 -9.97
C TYR A 217 13.32 5.85 -10.33
N ALA A 218 12.78 6.12 -11.52
CA ALA A 218 12.30 7.46 -11.91
C ALA A 218 11.05 7.89 -11.12
N TYR A 219 10.22 6.95 -10.68
CA TYR A 219 9.05 7.27 -9.87
C TYR A 219 9.45 7.70 -8.45
N HIS A 220 8.62 8.56 -7.84
CA HIS A 220 8.83 8.98 -6.45
C HIS A 220 8.64 7.80 -5.49
N ASN A 221 7.54 7.06 -5.66
CA ASN A 221 7.13 5.92 -4.84
C ASN A 221 7.03 4.64 -5.71
N PRO A 222 8.17 4.10 -6.17
CA PRO A 222 8.17 3.00 -7.14
C PRO A 222 7.56 1.70 -6.60
N MET A 223 7.80 1.33 -5.34
CA MET A 223 7.25 0.09 -4.78
C MET A 223 5.73 0.18 -4.58
N VAL A 224 5.26 1.29 -4.02
CA VAL A 224 3.82 1.51 -3.83
C VAL A 224 3.12 1.57 -5.18
N LYS A 225 3.72 2.20 -6.18
CA LYS A 225 3.20 2.22 -7.55
C LYS A 225 3.06 0.80 -8.11
N THR A 226 4.07 -0.06 -7.93
CA THR A 226 4.01 -1.46 -8.38
C THR A 226 2.81 -2.20 -7.79
N VAL A 227 2.55 -2.04 -6.48
CA VAL A 227 1.37 -2.67 -5.85
C VAL A 227 0.06 -2.09 -6.38
N ILE A 228 -0.02 -0.76 -6.53
CA ILE A 228 -1.20 -0.08 -7.08
C ILE A 228 -1.51 -0.54 -8.49
N ASP A 229 -0.50 -0.60 -9.37
CA ASP A 229 -0.66 -1.02 -10.76
C ASP A 229 -1.13 -2.47 -10.83
N ALA A 230 -0.53 -3.37 -10.03
CA ALA A 230 -0.94 -4.77 -9.95
C ALA A 230 -2.39 -4.93 -9.49
N ALA A 231 -2.78 -4.22 -8.43
CA ALA A 231 -4.12 -4.24 -7.88
C ALA A 231 -5.15 -3.67 -8.87
N THR A 232 -4.80 -2.58 -9.56
CA THR A 232 -5.65 -1.93 -10.56
C THR A 232 -5.88 -2.83 -11.76
N ARG A 233 -4.83 -3.47 -12.30
CA ARG A 233 -4.98 -4.45 -13.39
C ARG A 233 -5.83 -5.63 -12.97
N CYS A 234 -5.59 -6.20 -11.79
CA CYS A 234 -6.38 -7.31 -11.26
C CYS A 234 -7.89 -6.95 -11.17
N ALA A 235 -8.22 -5.75 -10.70
CA ALA A 235 -9.60 -5.27 -10.61
C ALA A 235 -10.26 -5.07 -11.99
N GLN A 236 -9.49 -4.66 -13.00
CA GLN A 236 -9.97 -4.43 -14.36
C GLN A 236 -10.13 -5.73 -15.17
N GLU A 237 -9.19 -6.66 -15.07
CA GLU A 237 -9.19 -7.92 -15.82
C GLU A 237 -10.30 -8.88 -15.40
N SER A 238 -10.72 -8.82 -14.14
CA SER A 238 -11.72 -9.73 -13.57
C SER A 238 -13.17 -9.25 -13.72
N ASP A 239 -13.42 -8.07 -14.31
CA ASP A 239 -14.68 -7.30 -14.17
C ASP A 239 -15.12 -7.18 -12.69
N GLY A 240 -14.15 -7.35 -11.78
CA GLY A 240 -14.33 -7.50 -10.34
C GLY A 240 -14.07 -6.20 -9.59
N ALA A 241 -13.91 -5.08 -10.30
CA ALA A 241 -13.58 -3.78 -9.70
C ALA A 241 -14.56 -3.40 -8.59
N ALA A 242 -15.86 -3.65 -8.76
CA ALA A 242 -16.86 -3.42 -7.71
C ALA A 242 -16.60 -4.27 -6.46
N ALA A 243 -16.28 -5.56 -6.62
CA ALA A 243 -15.99 -6.45 -5.50
C ALA A 243 -14.71 -6.06 -4.76
N VAL A 244 -13.67 -5.65 -5.50
CA VAL A 244 -12.41 -5.16 -4.92
C VAL A 244 -12.63 -3.85 -4.15
N VAL A 245 -13.37 -2.90 -4.73
CA VAL A 245 -13.72 -1.62 -4.10
C VAL A 245 -14.55 -1.85 -2.83
N ASP A 246 -15.55 -2.72 -2.87
CA ASP A 246 -16.38 -3.06 -1.70
C ASP A 246 -15.57 -3.76 -0.60
N CYS A 247 -14.65 -4.65 -0.97
CA CYS A 247 -13.75 -5.33 -0.05
C CYS A 247 -12.82 -4.34 0.66
N LEU A 248 -12.15 -3.47 -0.11
CA LEU A 248 -11.27 -2.43 0.44
C LEU A 248 -12.03 -1.43 1.31
N ALA A 249 -13.25 -1.03 0.93
CA ALA A 249 -14.10 -0.16 1.74
C ALA A 249 -14.48 -0.83 3.07
N ALA A 250 -14.77 -2.12 3.07
CA ALA A 250 -15.10 -2.85 4.29
C ALA A 250 -13.90 -3.03 5.23
N LEU A 251 -12.71 -3.34 4.68
CA LEU A 251 -11.45 -3.38 5.46
C LEU A 251 -11.14 -2.02 6.07
N ALA A 252 -11.31 -0.94 5.31
CA ALA A 252 -11.15 0.42 5.80
C ALA A 252 -12.17 0.75 6.91
N ALA A 253 -13.45 0.43 6.72
CA ALA A 253 -14.49 0.69 7.72
C ALA A 253 -14.23 -0.05 9.04
N GLY A 254 -13.90 -1.34 8.97
CA GLY A 254 -13.55 -2.15 10.15
C GLY A 254 -12.34 -1.59 10.88
N SER A 255 -11.26 -1.28 10.15
CA SER A 255 -10.02 -0.75 10.72
C SER A 255 -10.21 0.63 11.32
N LEU A 256 -10.97 1.50 10.66
CA LEU A 256 -11.34 2.82 11.15
C LEU A 256 -12.15 2.72 12.45
N GLY A 257 -13.12 1.81 12.52
CA GLY A 257 -13.89 1.54 13.73
C GLY A 257 -13.02 1.05 14.89
N ALA A 258 -12.09 0.14 14.62
CA ALA A 258 -11.16 -0.37 15.64
C ALA A 258 -10.25 0.74 16.19
N VAL A 259 -9.71 1.60 15.33
CA VAL A 259 -8.85 2.73 15.72
C VAL A 259 -9.63 3.80 16.47
N LYS A 260 -10.78 4.25 15.93
CA LYS A 260 -11.56 5.34 16.54
C LYS A 260 -12.13 4.99 17.91
N HIS A 261 -12.53 3.73 18.11
CA HIS A 261 -13.17 3.28 19.34
C HIS A 261 -12.21 2.57 20.30
N GLY A 262 -10.91 2.53 20.01
CA GLY A 262 -9.90 1.89 20.86
C GLY A 262 -10.19 0.41 21.11
N ARG A 263 -10.69 -0.31 20.09
CA ARG A 263 -11.08 -1.74 20.20
C ARG A 263 -9.95 -2.70 19.83
N ALA A 264 -8.81 -2.19 19.36
CA ALA A 264 -7.68 -3.01 19.01
C ALA A 264 -7.07 -3.66 20.26
N ASP A 265 -6.67 -4.94 20.15
CA ASP A 265 -6.07 -5.70 21.24
C ASP A 265 -4.59 -5.32 21.41
N GLY A 266 -4.37 -4.14 22.00
CA GLY A 266 -3.05 -3.59 22.30
C GLY A 266 -2.39 -2.81 21.15
N ALA A 267 -1.21 -2.25 21.45
CA ALA A 267 -0.52 -1.30 20.56
C ALA A 267 -0.06 -1.92 19.22
N ALA A 268 0.26 -3.22 19.20
CA ALA A 268 0.63 -3.90 17.96
C ALA A 268 -0.57 -4.04 17.01
N SER A 269 -1.72 -4.42 17.53
CA SER A 269 -2.98 -4.52 16.79
C SER A 269 -3.48 -3.15 16.34
N GLU A 270 -3.33 -2.12 17.18
CA GLU A 270 -3.67 -0.75 16.81
C GLU A 270 -2.81 -0.25 15.63
N ARG A 271 -1.49 -0.45 15.68
CA ARG A 271 -0.59 -0.12 14.55
C ARG A 271 -0.98 -0.86 13.28
N MET A 272 -1.30 -2.15 13.40
CA MET A 272 -1.73 -2.94 12.25
C MET A 272 -3.07 -2.48 11.68
N CYS A 273 -4.04 -2.09 12.52
CA CYS A 273 -5.29 -1.49 12.07
C CYS A 273 -5.05 -0.19 11.30
N VAL A 274 -4.13 0.68 11.78
CA VAL A 274 -3.76 1.90 11.04
C VAL A 274 -3.12 1.55 9.69
N LEU A 275 -2.25 0.54 9.64
CA LEU A 275 -1.59 0.12 8.40
C LEU A 275 -2.58 -0.48 7.40
N VAL A 276 -3.50 -1.34 7.84
CA VAL A 276 -4.58 -1.88 6.99
C VAL A 276 -5.46 -0.74 6.50
N LEU A 277 -5.85 0.19 7.38
CA LEU A 277 -6.64 1.36 7.00
C LEU A 277 -5.96 2.18 5.89
N VAL A 278 -4.68 2.52 6.07
CA VAL A 278 -3.91 3.29 5.09
C VAL A 278 -3.75 2.51 3.79
N THR A 279 -3.43 1.23 3.86
CA THR A 279 -3.31 0.34 2.70
C THR A 279 -4.61 0.27 1.90
N SER A 280 -5.74 0.03 2.58
CA SER A 280 -7.05 -0.02 1.94
C SER A 280 -7.41 1.32 1.29
N CYS A 281 -7.13 2.43 1.96
CA CYS A 281 -7.38 3.77 1.42
C CYS A 281 -6.55 4.07 0.17
N VAL A 282 -5.25 3.75 0.18
CA VAL A 282 -4.37 3.93 -0.98
C VAL A 282 -4.89 3.12 -2.16
N LEU A 283 -5.12 1.82 -2.00
CA LEU A 283 -5.61 0.97 -3.10
C LEU A 283 -7.00 1.39 -3.58
N TYR A 284 -7.92 1.69 -2.66
CA TYR A 284 -9.27 2.15 -2.98
C TYR A 284 -9.24 3.41 -3.85
N ASP A 285 -8.38 4.37 -3.50
CA ASP A 285 -8.31 5.64 -4.19
C ASP A 285 -7.95 5.51 -5.67
N TRP A 286 -7.10 4.53 -6.02
CA TRP A 286 -6.68 4.27 -7.39
C TRP A 286 -7.67 3.40 -8.19
N ILE A 287 -8.37 2.48 -7.53
CA ILE A 287 -9.28 1.52 -8.18
C ILE A 287 -10.70 2.10 -8.33
N ALA A 288 -11.23 2.76 -7.31
CA ALA A 288 -12.58 3.32 -7.34
C ALA A 288 -12.67 4.51 -8.31
N ALA A 289 -13.71 4.58 -9.14
CA ALA A 289 -13.81 5.58 -10.22
C ALA A 289 -13.63 7.04 -9.76
N GLY A 290 -14.25 7.44 -8.63
CA GLY A 290 -14.09 8.77 -8.04
C GLY A 290 -12.91 8.88 -7.06
N GLY A 291 -12.35 7.75 -6.64
CA GLY A 291 -11.34 7.68 -5.59
C GLY A 291 -11.87 8.05 -4.20
N LEU A 292 -10.94 8.16 -3.25
CA LEU A 292 -11.17 8.40 -1.84
C LEU A 292 -11.65 9.83 -1.53
N GLY A 293 -11.23 10.81 -2.32
CA GLY A 293 -11.58 12.22 -2.19
C GLY A 293 -12.95 12.58 -2.76
N ASP A 294 -13.64 11.67 -3.44
CA ASP A 294 -14.98 11.90 -3.95
C ASP A 294 -16.00 12.03 -2.81
N ALA A 295 -16.95 12.96 -2.93
CA ALA A 295 -17.99 13.18 -1.92
C ALA A 295 -18.93 11.97 -1.75
N ARG A 296 -19.01 11.09 -2.75
CA ARG A 296 -19.77 9.83 -2.77
C ARG A 296 -18.90 8.61 -2.50
N SER A 297 -17.64 8.79 -2.12
CA SER A 297 -16.74 7.71 -1.70
C SER A 297 -17.40 6.88 -0.59
N ALA A 298 -17.21 5.56 -0.65
CA ALA A 298 -17.67 4.65 0.41
C ALA A 298 -16.86 4.83 1.72
N ILE A 299 -15.67 5.43 1.61
CA ILE A 299 -14.76 5.70 2.72
C ILE A 299 -14.78 7.20 3.03
N ASP A 300 -15.12 7.57 4.26
CA ASP A 300 -15.04 8.96 4.73
C ASP A 300 -13.57 9.38 4.95
N ALA A 301 -13.00 10.04 3.96
CA ALA A 301 -11.61 10.52 3.98
C ALA A 301 -11.31 11.44 5.18
N LYS A 302 -12.27 12.28 5.61
CA LYS A 302 -12.06 13.19 6.74
C LYS A 302 -11.98 12.41 8.05
N ALA A 303 -12.87 11.44 8.21
CA ALA A 303 -12.85 10.52 9.33
C ALA A 303 -11.55 9.70 9.40
N VAL A 304 -11.05 9.24 8.25
CA VAL A 304 -9.77 8.51 8.15
C VAL A 304 -8.61 9.40 8.58
N LEU A 305 -8.47 10.59 7.97
CA LEU A 305 -7.39 11.53 8.28
C LEU A 305 -7.39 11.92 9.78
N ALA A 306 -8.57 12.14 10.36
CA ALA A 306 -8.70 12.44 11.78
C ALA A 306 -8.33 11.25 12.69
N ALA A 307 -8.64 10.02 12.27
CA ALA A 307 -8.34 8.82 13.06
C ALA A 307 -6.86 8.42 13.01
N VAL A 308 -6.22 8.55 11.84
CA VAL A 308 -4.79 8.22 11.69
C VAL A 308 -3.90 9.34 12.24
N GLY A 309 -4.31 10.60 12.11
CA GLY A 309 -3.56 11.76 12.60
C GLY A 309 -2.07 11.72 12.27
N GLU A 310 -1.23 12.22 13.18
CA GLU A 310 0.23 12.20 13.06
C GLU A 310 0.87 10.89 13.58
N ARG A 311 0.10 9.80 13.68
CA ARG A 311 0.62 8.54 14.20
C ARG A 311 1.77 8.05 13.31
N PRO A 312 2.91 7.63 13.89
CA PRO A 312 4.02 7.11 13.11
C PRO A 312 3.61 5.80 12.43
N LEU A 313 3.85 5.71 11.12
CA LEU A 313 3.53 4.52 10.34
C LEU A 313 4.79 3.78 9.89
N VAL A 314 5.73 4.49 9.26
CA VAL A 314 6.87 3.87 8.59
C VAL A 314 8.05 4.85 8.44
N GLU A 315 9.26 4.43 8.81
CA GLU A 315 10.49 5.24 8.72
C GLU A 315 10.32 6.67 9.29
N GLY A 316 9.64 6.81 10.44
CA GLY A 316 9.34 8.10 11.07
C GLY A 316 8.29 8.95 10.34
N THR A 317 7.76 8.49 9.21
CA THR A 317 6.70 9.16 8.45
C THR A 317 5.34 8.87 9.05
N ALA A 318 4.56 9.92 9.26
CA ALA A 318 3.21 9.86 9.80
C ALA A 318 2.22 9.27 8.77
N ALA A 319 1.19 8.59 9.26
CA ALA A 319 0.19 7.90 8.44
C ALA A 319 -0.58 8.85 7.50
N ASP A 320 -0.90 10.07 7.94
CA ASP A 320 -1.54 11.09 7.11
C ASP A 320 -0.66 11.54 5.93
N LYS A 321 0.65 11.69 6.16
CA LYS A 321 1.63 12.02 5.12
C LYS A 321 1.75 10.88 4.10
N VAL A 322 1.76 9.63 4.56
CA VAL A 322 1.76 8.46 3.66
C VAL A 322 0.51 8.44 2.78
N LEU A 323 -0.67 8.70 3.34
CA LEU A 323 -1.92 8.81 2.56
C LEU A 323 -1.83 9.91 1.50
N ARG A 324 -1.46 11.13 1.89
CA ARG A 324 -1.38 12.27 0.95
C ARG A 324 -0.36 12.06 -0.17
N ALA A 325 0.76 11.40 0.14
CA ALA A 325 1.80 11.13 -0.85
C ALA A 325 1.38 10.05 -1.88
N ASN A 326 0.52 9.11 -1.49
CA ASN A 326 0.20 7.92 -2.30
C ASN A 326 -1.22 7.90 -2.87
N CYS A 327 -2.15 8.68 -2.35
CA CYS A 327 -3.48 8.85 -2.92
C CYS A 327 -3.44 9.86 -4.09
N ARG A 328 -4.10 9.54 -5.20
CA ARG A 328 -4.33 10.45 -6.35
C ARG A 328 -5.28 11.59 -6.01
N THR A 329 -6.28 11.39 -5.14
CA THR A 329 -7.36 12.38 -4.91
C THR A 329 -7.25 13.16 -3.60
N LEU A 330 -6.33 12.81 -2.69
CA LEU A 330 -6.17 13.48 -1.38
C LEU A 330 -5.16 14.64 -1.39
N ARG A 331 -4.78 15.12 -2.57
CA ARG A 331 -3.79 16.19 -2.76
C ARG A 331 -4.38 17.56 -2.46
#